data_AF-A0A7V4LWN0-F1
#
_entry.id   AF-A0A7V4LWN0-F1
#
_cell.length_a   1.000
_cell.length_b   1.000
_cell.length_c   1.000
_cell.angle_alpha   90.00
_cell.angle_beta   90.00
_cell.angle_gamma   90.00
#
_symmetry.space_group_name_H-M   'P 1'
#
loop_
_entity.id
_entity.type
_entity.pdbx_description
1 polymer ?
#
loop_
_entity_poly.entity_id
_entity_poly.type
_entity_poly.pdbx_seq_one_letter_code
_entity_poly.pdbx_strand_id
1 'polypeptide(L)'
;MKFFILIAIVSLLTVSCKKENNENAIKIDTSQPRIDKFLDIAWRSSQEVVKERMIQRKGVNISPELSSKIRLFFKGGEYEGNDVLYWMFDFSDSGLYYVAVVFKGENDSELKIKKKYQSIKNSLEEKYGKPTKDLFYFDPPYESDGTRQLFSAIKSGKAHIEAWWEVQDVKVHLILAGPQKYSPTIMLRFENINLGKKTDTEKLLEF
;
A
#
# COMPACT_ATOMS: atom_id res chain seq x y z
N MET A 1 6.29 -77.03 -38.47
CA MET A 1 4.87 -77.21 -38.12
C MET A 1 4.54 -76.20 -37.03
N LYS A 2 3.55 -75.32 -37.28
CA LYS A 2 2.92 -74.31 -36.40
C LYS A 2 3.72 -73.06 -36.00
N PHE A 3 3.53 -72.03 -36.82
CA PHE A 3 3.58 -70.60 -36.47
C PHE A 3 2.49 -70.26 -35.42
N PHE A 4 2.82 -69.45 -34.42
CA PHE A 4 1.84 -68.70 -33.63
C PHE A 4 2.17 -67.21 -33.75
N ILE A 5 1.32 -66.48 -34.47
CA ILE A 5 1.34 -65.02 -34.56
C ILE A 5 0.38 -64.52 -33.47
N LEU A 6 0.92 -63.80 -32.49
CA LEU A 6 0.12 -63.12 -31.47
C LEU A 6 -0.13 -61.68 -31.95
N ILE A 7 -1.34 -61.40 -32.41
CA ILE A 7 -1.78 -60.04 -32.78
C ILE A 7 -2.33 -59.39 -31.50
N ALA A 8 -1.59 -58.43 -30.94
CA ALA A 8 -2.09 -57.55 -29.90
C ALA A 8 -2.84 -56.38 -30.55
N ILE A 9 -4.15 -56.33 -30.35
CA ILE A 9 -5.03 -55.25 -30.79
C ILE A 9 -4.78 -54.05 -29.86
N VAL A 10 -4.16 -53.00 -30.39
CA VAL A 10 -4.06 -51.69 -29.72
C VAL A 10 -5.35 -50.94 -29.98
N SER A 11 -6.26 -50.95 -29.01
CA SER A 11 -7.45 -50.09 -29.03
C SER A 11 -7.04 -48.65 -28.72
N LEU A 12 -6.94 -47.80 -29.74
CA LEU A 12 -6.89 -46.35 -29.57
C LEU A 12 -8.24 -45.87 -29.04
N LEU A 13 -8.31 -45.57 -27.74
CA LEU A 13 -9.35 -44.70 -27.17
C LEU A 13 -8.96 -43.25 -27.49
N THR A 14 -9.54 -42.70 -28.55
CA THR A 14 -9.52 -41.26 -28.79
C THR A 14 -10.47 -40.59 -27.82
N VAL A 15 -9.93 -40.09 -26.70
CA VAL A 15 -10.66 -39.14 -25.85
C VAL A 15 -10.77 -37.84 -26.64
N SER A 16 -11.93 -37.65 -27.28
CA SER A 16 -12.31 -36.37 -27.86
C SER A 16 -12.54 -35.38 -26.72
N CYS A 17 -11.50 -34.65 -26.37
CA CYS A 17 -11.57 -33.57 -25.40
C CYS A 17 -12.38 -32.43 -26.03
N LYS A 18 -13.67 -32.41 -25.74
CA LYS A 18 -14.58 -31.32 -26.11
C LYS A 18 -14.07 -30.07 -25.40
N LYS A 19 -13.47 -29.16 -26.17
CA LYS A 19 -13.05 -27.84 -25.71
C LYS A 19 -14.31 -27.04 -25.39
N GLU A 20 -14.75 -27.09 -24.14
CA GLU A 20 -15.77 -26.16 -23.64
C GLU A 20 -15.17 -24.75 -23.72
N ASN A 21 -15.60 -24.01 -24.74
CA ASN A 21 -15.42 -22.57 -24.82
C ASN A 21 -16.21 -21.94 -23.67
N ASN A 22 -15.56 -21.84 -22.52
CA ASN A 22 -16.06 -21.07 -21.39
C ASN A 22 -15.80 -19.59 -21.69
N GLU A 23 -16.61 -19.02 -22.58
CA GLU A 23 -16.64 -17.58 -22.94
C GLU A 23 -17.32 -16.73 -21.85
N ASN A 24 -17.15 -17.10 -20.57
CA ASN A 24 -17.33 -16.14 -19.48
C ASN A 24 -16.02 -15.39 -19.25
N ALA A 25 -15.54 -14.71 -20.30
CA ALA A 25 -14.56 -13.66 -20.14
C ALA A 25 -15.26 -12.56 -19.35
N ILE A 26 -14.99 -12.51 -18.04
CA ILE A 26 -15.38 -11.40 -17.17
C ILE A 26 -14.90 -10.14 -17.88
N LYS A 27 -15.84 -9.33 -18.40
CA LYS A 27 -15.53 -8.01 -18.94
C LYS A 27 -15.03 -7.19 -17.76
N ILE A 28 -13.72 -7.16 -17.58
CA ILE A 28 -13.08 -6.28 -16.61
C ILE A 28 -13.39 -4.87 -17.09
N ASP A 29 -14.19 -4.15 -16.31
CA ASP A 29 -14.47 -2.75 -16.57
C ASP A 29 -13.17 -1.96 -16.42
N THR A 30 -12.51 -1.67 -17.54
CA THR A 30 -11.26 -0.91 -17.60
C THR A 30 -11.48 0.58 -17.36
N SER A 31 -12.72 1.04 -17.11
CA SER A 31 -13.00 2.45 -16.84
C SER A 31 -12.65 2.88 -15.42
N GLN A 32 -12.48 1.93 -14.49
CA GLN A 32 -12.13 2.23 -13.12
C GLN A 32 -10.62 2.47 -12.95
N PRO A 33 -10.20 3.49 -12.17
CA PRO A 33 -8.80 3.73 -11.88
C PRO A 33 -8.16 2.50 -11.22
N ARG A 34 -6.91 2.21 -11.60
CA ARG A 34 -6.12 1.09 -11.09
C ARG A 34 -4.76 1.58 -10.60
N ILE A 35 -4.28 0.99 -9.50
CA ILE A 35 -2.94 1.24 -8.98
C ILE A 35 -2.11 -0.02 -9.21
N ASP A 36 -1.49 -0.15 -10.38
CA ASP A 36 -0.61 -1.29 -10.71
C ASP A 36 0.83 -1.11 -10.20
N LYS A 37 1.18 0.13 -9.88
CA LYS A 37 2.52 0.54 -9.51
C LYS A 37 2.48 1.73 -8.57
N PHE A 38 3.46 1.81 -7.68
CA PHE A 38 3.76 2.99 -6.88
C PHE A 38 5.07 3.59 -7.36
N LEU A 39 5.09 4.86 -7.80
CA LEU A 39 6.32 5.54 -8.23
C LEU A 39 7.12 4.80 -9.33
N ASP A 40 6.39 4.21 -10.28
CA ASP A 40 6.90 3.34 -11.36
C ASP A 40 7.47 1.98 -10.90
N ILE A 41 7.26 1.62 -9.63
CA ILE A 41 7.60 0.33 -9.06
C ILE A 41 6.33 -0.53 -9.05
N ALA A 42 6.31 -1.60 -9.83
CA ALA A 42 5.20 -2.53 -9.82
C ALA A 42 5.03 -3.19 -8.45
N TRP A 43 3.78 -3.51 -8.08
CA TRP A 43 3.57 -4.47 -6.99
C TRP A 43 4.27 -5.79 -7.29
N ARG A 44 4.58 -6.58 -6.24
CA ARG A 44 5.41 -7.81 -6.33
C ARG A 44 6.88 -7.60 -6.68
N SER A 45 7.33 -6.36 -6.87
CA SER A 45 8.76 -6.08 -7.10
C SER A 45 9.61 -6.58 -5.92
N SER A 46 10.83 -7.05 -6.22
CA SER A 46 11.80 -7.45 -5.19
C SER A 46 12.39 -6.24 -4.47
N GLN A 47 13.10 -6.49 -3.36
CA GLN A 47 13.82 -5.45 -2.63
C GLN A 47 14.90 -4.77 -3.48
N GLU A 48 15.59 -5.54 -4.32
CA GLU A 48 16.63 -5.06 -5.22
C GLU A 48 16.05 -4.05 -6.20
N VAL A 49 14.90 -4.39 -6.82
CA VAL A 49 14.20 -3.49 -7.74
C VAL A 49 13.74 -2.23 -7.03
N VAL A 50 13.13 -2.34 -5.84
CA VAL A 50 12.71 -1.17 -5.05
C VAL A 50 13.91 -0.28 -4.71
N LYS A 51 15.01 -0.88 -4.24
CA LYS A 51 16.24 -0.17 -3.88
C LYS A 51 16.82 0.57 -5.09
N GLU A 52 16.98 -0.11 -6.22
CA GLU A 52 17.49 0.50 -7.46
C GLU A 52 16.65 1.70 -7.90
N ARG A 53 15.32 1.57 -7.87
CA ARG A 53 14.41 2.65 -8.28
C ARG A 53 14.40 3.82 -7.30
N MET A 54 14.48 3.55 -5.99
CA MET A 54 14.43 4.61 -4.97
C MET A 54 15.74 5.40 -4.89
N ILE A 55 16.92 4.78 -5.04
CA ILE A 55 18.20 5.50 -5.00
C ILE A 55 18.42 6.44 -6.19
N GLN A 56 17.69 6.22 -7.30
CA GLN A 56 17.70 7.13 -8.46
C GLN A 56 16.94 8.43 -8.18
N ARG A 57 16.15 8.51 -7.10
CA ARG A 57 15.35 9.69 -6.76
C ARG A 57 16.19 10.71 -6.02
N LYS A 58 16.14 11.98 -6.48
CA LYS A 58 16.87 13.10 -5.88
C LYS A 58 16.55 13.23 -4.38
N GLY A 59 17.59 13.27 -3.56
CA GLY A 59 17.48 13.49 -2.11
C GLY A 59 17.01 12.27 -1.31
N VAL A 60 16.76 11.12 -1.94
CA VAL A 60 16.41 9.88 -1.27
C VAL A 60 17.68 9.11 -0.92
N ASN A 61 17.81 8.70 0.34
CA ASN A 61 18.92 7.87 0.82
C ASN A 61 18.37 6.63 1.53
N ILE A 62 18.94 5.46 1.26
CA ILE A 62 18.59 4.25 2.03
C ILE A 62 19.03 4.42 3.49
N SER A 63 18.26 3.86 4.42
CA SER A 63 18.61 3.74 5.84
C SER A 63 18.86 2.27 6.18
N PRO A 64 20.10 1.77 6.00
CA PRO A 64 20.42 0.37 6.24
C PRO A 64 20.10 -0.07 7.68
N GLU A 65 20.26 0.83 8.64
CA GLU A 65 20.05 0.60 10.07
C GLU A 65 18.58 0.37 10.46
N LEU A 66 17.64 0.86 9.65
CA LEU A 66 16.20 0.62 9.84
C LEU A 66 15.67 -0.48 8.92
N SER A 67 16.44 -0.85 7.90
CA SER A 67 16.04 -1.83 6.89
C SER A 67 16.31 -3.26 7.39
N SER A 68 15.57 -4.23 6.85
CA SER A 68 15.65 -5.64 7.20
C SER A 68 15.32 -6.52 5.98
N LYS A 69 15.31 -7.85 6.17
CA LYS A 69 14.94 -8.81 5.11
C LYS A 69 13.50 -8.71 4.63
N ILE A 70 12.60 -8.00 5.33
CA ILE A 70 11.19 -7.88 4.96
C ILE A 70 10.76 -6.42 4.77
N ARG A 71 11.68 -5.47 4.94
CA ARG A 71 11.36 -4.04 4.97
C ARG A 71 12.54 -3.19 4.54
N LEU A 72 12.29 -2.24 3.64
CA LEU A 72 13.27 -1.20 3.29
C LEU A 72 12.80 0.16 3.82
N PHE A 73 13.75 0.91 4.37
CA PHE A 73 13.55 2.30 4.75
C PHE A 73 14.45 3.22 3.94
N PHE A 74 13.88 4.34 3.52
CA PHE A 74 14.60 5.44 2.90
C PHE A 74 14.28 6.75 3.61
N LYS A 75 15.19 7.72 3.60
CA LYS A 75 15.03 9.06 4.18
C LYS A 75 15.11 10.13 3.08
N GLY A 76 14.41 11.24 3.29
CA GLY A 76 14.47 12.41 2.41
C GLY A 76 13.72 12.24 1.08
N GLY A 77 13.97 13.16 0.14
CA GLY A 77 13.27 13.21 -1.14
C GLY A 77 11.91 13.89 -1.06
N GLU A 78 11.11 13.71 -2.10
CA GLU A 78 9.83 14.41 -2.29
C GLU A 78 8.77 13.47 -2.85
N TYR A 79 7.51 13.68 -2.45
CA TYR A 79 6.33 13.08 -3.05
C TYR A 79 5.30 14.18 -3.37
N GLU A 80 4.94 14.32 -4.65
CA GLU A 80 3.95 15.30 -5.12
C GLU A 80 4.16 16.72 -4.55
N GLY A 81 5.38 17.26 -4.63
CA GLY A 81 5.69 18.61 -4.13
C GLY A 81 5.91 18.71 -2.62
N ASN A 82 5.88 17.60 -1.88
CA ASN A 82 6.01 17.58 -0.42
C ASN A 82 7.26 16.83 0.04
N ASP A 83 8.04 17.45 0.92
CA ASP A 83 9.21 16.84 1.56
C ASP A 83 8.82 15.58 2.33
N VAL A 84 9.57 14.49 2.09
CA VAL A 84 9.40 13.22 2.76
C VAL A 84 10.45 13.05 3.86
N LEU A 85 9.99 12.69 5.06
CA LEU A 85 10.87 12.33 6.18
C LEU A 85 11.43 10.93 5.97
N TYR A 86 10.54 9.94 5.80
CA TYR A 86 10.93 8.58 5.43
C TYR A 86 9.90 7.89 4.54
N TRP A 87 10.40 6.93 3.77
CA TRP A 87 9.65 5.97 2.99
C TRP A 87 9.82 4.60 3.63
N MET A 88 8.76 3.81 3.66
CA MET A 88 8.77 2.43 4.14
C MET A 88 8.17 1.53 3.08
N PHE A 89 8.87 0.47 2.71
CA PHE A 89 8.41 -0.53 1.75
C PHE A 89 8.45 -1.90 2.43
N ASP A 90 7.31 -2.60 2.49
CA ASP A 90 7.24 -3.93 3.09
C ASP A 90 7.01 -5.00 2.03
N PHE A 91 7.61 -6.17 2.28
CA PHE A 91 7.67 -7.28 1.34
C PHE A 91 7.09 -8.54 1.99
N SER A 92 6.32 -9.29 1.19
CA SER A 92 5.93 -10.67 1.48
C SER A 92 6.71 -11.62 0.57
N ASP A 93 6.43 -12.92 0.65
CA ASP A 93 7.01 -13.91 -0.28
C ASP A 93 6.68 -13.61 -1.74
N SER A 94 5.58 -12.88 -1.99
CA SER A 94 5.16 -12.43 -3.32
C SER A 94 5.80 -11.11 -3.75
N GLY A 95 6.67 -10.51 -2.95
CA GLY A 95 7.34 -9.22 -3.21
C GLY A 95 6.65 -8.02 -2.55
N LEU A 96 6.88 -6.82 -3.09
CA LEU A 96 6.34 -5.57 -2.57
C LEU A 96 4.81 -5.61 -2.49
N TYR A 97 4.27 -5.38 -1.29
CA TYR A 97 2.82 -5.31 -1.07
C TYR A 97 2.36 -4.04 -0.35
N TYR A 98 3.28 -3.33 0.32
CA TYR A 98 2.92 -2.17 1.12
C TYR A 98 3.97 -1.06 0.98
N VAL A 99 3.48 0.17 0.89
CA VAL A 99 4.30 1.39 0.89
C VAL A 99 3.70 2.39 1.88
N ALA A 100 4.55 3.03 2.68
CA ALA A 100 4.19 4.23 3.42
C ALA A 100 5.13 5.39 3.10
N VAL A 101 4.55 6.58 2.98
CA VAL A 101 5.23 7.86 2.83
C VAL A 101 4.92 8.68 4.07
N VAL A 102 5.96 9.08 4.80
CA VAL A 102 5.81 9.94 5.97
C VAL A 102 6.37 11.30 5.67
N PHE A 103 5.51 12.30 5.66
CA PHE A 103 5.87 13.66 5.27
C PHE A 103 6.59 14.38 6.40
N LYS A 104 7.59 15.19 6.05
CA LYS A 104 8.29 16.03 7.02
C LYS A 104 7.33 17.10 7.54
N GLY A 105 7.16 17.16 8.86
CA GLY A 105 6.31 18.15 9.54
C GLY A 105 7.01 18.85 10.72
N GLU A 106 8.29 18.57 10.96
CA GLU A 106 9.05 19.19 12.04
C GLU A 106 9.10 20.71 11.85
N ASN A 107 8.67 21.45 12.87
CA ASN A 107 8.55 22.92 12.89
C ASN A 107 7.48 23.53 11.97
N ASP A 108 6.62 22.72 11.33
CA ASP A 108 5.50 23.27 10.58
C ASP A 108 4.44 23.86 11.53
N SER A 109 3.93 25.04 11.19
CA SER A 109 2.77 25.61 11.88
C SER A 109 1.53 24.74 11.65
N GLU A 110 0.55 24.80 12.56
CA GLU A 110 -0.71 24.06 12.42
C GLU A 110 -1.40 24.34 11.07
N LEU A 111 -1.38 25.60 10.64
CA LEU A 111 -1.92 26.01 9.35
C LEU A 111 -1.18 25.32 8.18
N LYS A 112 0.15 25.19 8.25
CA LYS A 112 0.95 24.53 7.22
C LYS A 112 0.68 23.02 7.18
N ILE A 113 0.56 22.37 8.33
CA ILE A 113 0.19 20.94 8.42
C ILE A 113 -1.22 20.72 7.85
N LYS A 114 -2.19 21.57 8.21
CA LYS A 114 -3.56 21.50 7.68
C LYS A 114 -3.58 21.63 6.16
N LYS A 115 -2.89 22.64 5.62
CA LYS A 115 -2.80 22.87 4.17
C LYS A 115 -2.14 21.69 3.48
N LYS A 116 -1.07 21.13 4.05
CA LYS A 116 -0.38 19.95 3.51
C LYS A 116 -1.31 18.72 3.46
N TYR A 117 -1.99 18.40 4.55
CA TYR A 117 -2.97 17.30 4.59
C TYR A 117 -4.08 17.49 3.55
N GLN A 118 -4.67 18.69 3.49
CA GLN A 118 -5.71 19.01 2.51
C GLN A 118 -5.20 18.93 1.07
N SER A 119 -3.98 19.41 0.80
CA SER A 119 -3.36 19.33 -0.53
C SER A 119 -3.19 17.88 -0.98
N ILE A 120 -2.67 17.01 -0.11
CA ILE A 120 -2.50 15.58 -0.41
C ILE A 120 -3.87 14.91 -0.60
N LYS A 121 -4.83 15.18 0.30
CA LYS A 121 -6.19 14.64 0.17
C LYS A 121 -6.84 15.05 -1.14
N ASN A 122 -6.76 16.33 -1.53
CA ASN A 122 -7.33 16.82 -2.78
C ASN A 122 -6.69 16.15 -4.01
N SER A 123 -5.36 15.95 -4.00
CA SER A 123 -4.65 15.20 -5.05
C SER A 123 -5.16 13.76 -5.18
N LEU A 124 -5.35 13.07 -4.04
CA LEU A 124 -5.91 11.72 -4.01
C LEU A 124 -7.37 11.71 -4.49
N GLU A 125 -8.17 12.73 -4.14
CA GLU A 125 -9.55 12.85 -4.60
C GLU A 125 -9.66 13.08 -6.11
N GLU A 126 -8.76 13.88 -6.68
CA GLU A 126 -8.66 14.09 -8.12
C GLU A 126 -8.28 12.78 -8.85
N LYS A 127 -7.38 11.99 -8.26
CA LYS A 127 -6.84 10.78 -8.87
C LYS A 127 -7.73 9.54 -8.72
N TYR A 128 -8.39 9.39 -7.57
CA TYR A 128 -9.10 8.17 -7.18
C TYR A 128 -10.58 8.40 -6.83
N GLY A 129 -11.08 9.64 -6.94
CA GLY A 129 -12.42 10.00 -6.52
C GLY A 129 -12.55 10.21 -5.01
N LYS A 130 -13.77 10.35 -4.50
CA LYS A 130 -14.00 10.59 -3.07
C LYS A 130 -13.57 9.41 -2.21
N PRO A 131 -13.04 9.66 -0.99
CA PRO A 131 -12.70 8.59 -0.08
C PRO A 131 -13.96 7.78 0.31
N THR A 132 -13.80 6.47 0.48
CA THR A 132 -14.85 5.58 0.98
C THR A 132 -15.12 5.82 2.46
N LYS A 133 -14.13 6.32 3.22
CA LYS A 133 -14.26 6.75 4.62
C LYS A 133 -13.45 8.01 4.85
N ASP A 134 -14.03 8.96 5.59
CA ASP A 134 -13.39 10.21 5.99
C ASP A 134 -13.74 10.46 7.45
N LEU A 135 -12.86 10.05 8.36
CA LEU A 135 -13.14 9.88 9.77
C LEU A 135 -12.33 10.85 10.62
N PHE A 136 -12.98 11.37 11.64
CA PHE A 136 -12.39 12.24 12.65
C PHE A 136 -12.58 11.56 14.00
N TYR A 137 -11.47 11.14 14.59
CA TYR A 137 -11.47 10.49 15.89
C TYR A 137 -11.05 11.49 16.95
N PHE A 138 -11.77 11.48 18.07
CA PHE A 138 -11.49 12.26 19.26
C PHE A 138 -11.60 11.38 20.49
N ASP A 139 -10.59 11.45 21.35
CA ASP A 139 -10.64 10.88 22.68
C ASP A 139 -11.13 11.94 23.68
N PRO A 140 -11.89 11.55 24.71
CA PRO A 140 -12.27 12.45 25.78
C PRO A 140 -11.05 13.20 26.38
N PRO A 141 -11.18 14.50 26.71
CA PRO A 141 -12.43 15.29 26.77
C PRO A 141 -12.75 16.07 25.50
N TYR A 142 -12.13 15.75 24.36
CA TYR A 142 -12.39 16.48 23.12
C TYR A 142 -13.67 15.97 22.45
N GLU A 143 -14.45 16.89 21.87
CA GLU A 143 -15.68 16.58 21.15
C GLU A 143 -15.58 16.97 19.66
N SER A 144 -16.36 16.30 18.82
CA SER A 144 -16.33 16.43 17.36
C SER A 144 -16.84 17.78 16.83
N ASP A 145 -17.55 18.55 17.66
CA ASP A 145 -18.10 19.86 17.30
C ASP A 145 -17.04 20.99 17.36
N GLY A 146 -15.92 20.74 18.05
CA GLY A 146 -14.87 21.71 18.30
C GLY A 146 -13.75 21.72 17.26
N THR A 147 -14.02 22.21 16.03
CA THR A 147 -12.97 22.39 15.00
C THR A 147 -11.78 23.24 15.48
N ARG A 148 -12.01 24.07 16.51
CA ARG A 148 -10.98 24.92 17.16
C ARG A 148 -9.95 24.14 17.98
N GLN A 149 -10.26 22.95 18.46
CA GLN A 149 -9.37 22.17 19.34
C GLN A 149 -8.67 21.01 18.63
N LEU A 150 -9.02 20.72 17.38
CA LEU A 150 -8.52 19.57 16.62
C LEU A 150 -6.99 19.46 16.64
N PHE A 151 -6.26 20.54 16.39
CA PHE A 151 -4.79 20.47 16.38
C PHE A 151 -4.18 20.33 17.78
N SER A 152 -4.79 20.91 18.81
CA SER A 152 -4.39 20.67 20.20
C SER A 152 -4.66 19.22 20.61
N ALA A 153 -5.77 18.64 20.17
CA ALA A 153 -6.12 17.25 20.38
C ALA A 153 -5.15 16.31 19.63
N ILE A 154 -4.83 16.60 18.36
CA ILE A 154 -3.84 15.84 17.58
C ILE A 154 -2.46 15.92 18.24
N LYS A 155 -2.03 17.11 18.67
CA LYS A 155 -0.74 17.31 19.36
C LYS A 155 -0.65 16.56 20.68
N SER A 156 -1.77 16.38 21.38
CA SER A 156 -1.84 15.62 22.64
C SER A 156 -2.10 14.13 22.43
N GLY A 157 -2.22 13.68 21.17
CA GLY A 157 -2.47 12.28 20.82
C GLY A 157 -3.87 11.79 21.12
N LYS A 158 -4.80 12.73 21.29
CA LYS A 158 -6.22 12.49 21.58
C LYS A 158 -7.12 12.75 20.37
N ALA A 159 -6.54 12.93 19.19
CA ALA A 159 -7.29 12.99 17.95
C ALA A 159 -6.44 12.56 16.77
N HIS A 160 -7.10 12.03 15.75
CA HIS A 160 -6.51 11.79 14.44
C HIS A 160 -7.57 11.88 13.36
N ILE A 161 -7.11 12.18 12.14
CA ILE A 161 -7.95 12.28 10.95
C ILE A 161 -7.48 11.21 9.98
N GLU A 162 -8.44 10.51 9.37
CA GLU A 162 -8.15 9.48 8.39
C GLU A 162 -9.04 9.61 7.16
N ALA A 163 -8.46 9.42 5.99
CA ALA A 163 -9.20 9.25 4.74
C ALA A 163 -8.77 7.95 4.05
N TRP A 164 -9.73 7.19 3.56
CA TRP A 164 -9.54 5.86 2.98
C TRP A 164 -10.07 5.82 1.55
N TRP A 165 -9.34 5.18 0.66
CA TRP A 165 -9.81 4.81 -0.67
C TRP A 165 -9.58 3.32 -0.89
N GLU A 166 -10.49 2.70 -1.63
CA GLU A 166 -10.36 1.32 -2.09
C GLU A 166 -10.34 1.38 -3.62
N VAL A 167 -9.18 1.14 -4.21
CA VAL A 167 -8.94 1.22 -5.64
C VAL A 167 -8.55 -0.17 -6.12
N GLN A 168 -9.57 -0.93 -6.53
CA GLN A 168 -9.44 -2.35 -6.87
C GLN A 168 -8.82 -3.17 -5.72
N ASP A 169 -7.62 -3.71 -5.92
CA ASP A 169 -6.85 -4.50 -4.96
C ASP A 169 -5.92 -3.66 -4.09
N VAL A 170 -5.98 -2.33 -4.15
CA VAL A 170 -5.15 -1.44 -3.35
C VAL A 170 -5.97 -0.57 -2.42
N LYS A 171 -5.66 -0.64 -1.13
CA LYS A 171 -6.12 0.32 -0.13
C LYS A 171 -5.18 1.51 -0.07
N VAL A 172 -5.72 2.72 -0.14
CA VAL A 172 -4.99 3.96 0.10
C VAL A 172 -5.48 4.57 1.39
N HIS A 173 -4.57 4.92 2.30
CA HIS A 173 -4.91 5.45 3.62
C HIS A 173 -4.07 6.67 3.93
N LEU A 174 -4.71 7.83 4.05
CA LEU A 174 -4.09 9.08 4.45
C LEU A 174 -4.44 9.35 5.92
N ILE A 175 -3.42 9.61 6.73
CA ILE A 175 -3.55 9.78 8.17
C ILE A 175 -2.89 11.10 8.57
N LEU A 176 -3.55 11.88 9.43
CA LEU A 176 -2.94 12.93 10.24
C LEU A 176 -3.17 12.58 11.71
N ALA A 177 -2.10 12.23 12.42
CA ALA A 177 -2.12 11.85 13.82
C ALA A 177 -0.96 12.49 14.59
N GLY A 178 -1.03 12.53 15.92
CA GLY A 178 0.10 13.00 16.72
C GLY A 178 0.13 12.37 18.12
N PRO A 179 1.14 12.73 18.92
CA PRO A 179 2.50 13.04 18.45
C PRO A 179 3.31 11.75 18.26
N GLN A 180 4.01 11.64 17.12
CA GLN A 180 5.27 10.88 17.12
C GLN A 180 6.36 11.83 17.61
N LYS A 181 6.87 11.54 18.81
CA LYS A 181 7.93 12.27 19.50
C LYS A 181 7.57 13.70 19.92
N TYR A 182 7.18 14.64 19.05
CA TYR A 182 6.76 16.01 19.44
C TYR A 182 5.86 16.77 18.42
N SER A 183 5.47 16.16 17.29
CA SER A 183 4.69 16.85 16.25
C SER A 183 3.63 15.96 15.59
N PRO A 184 2.55 16.56 15.06
CA PRO A 184 1.63 15.85 14.17
C PRO A 184 2.37 15.34 12.94
N THR A 185 2.05 14.12 12.53
CA THR A 185 2.65 13.41 11.40
C THR A 185 1.57 13.13 10.36
N ILE A 186 1.87 13.45 9.10
CA ILE A 186 1.05 13.02 7.96
C ILE A 186 1.69 11.76 7.37
N MET A 187 0.89 10.71 7.23
CA MET A 187 1.31 9.45 6.64
C MET A 187 0.34 9.06 5.54
N LEU A 188 0.88 8.72 4.36
CA LEU A 188 0.13 8.15 3.25
C LEU A 188 0.56 6.70 3.05
N ARG A 189 -0.38 5.78 3.03
CA ARG A 189 -0.14 4.34 2.86
C ARG A 189 -0.82 3.82 1.62
N PHE A 190 -0.16 2.88 0.95
CA PHE A 190 -0.69 2.08 -0.13
C PHE A 190 -0.45 0.62 0.21
N GLU A 191 -1.51 -0.20 0.19
CA GLU A 191 -1.44 -1.61 0.51
C GLU A 191 -2.18 -2.43 -0.55
N ASN A 192 -1.48 -3.32 -1.24
CA ASN A 192 -2.13 -4.30 -2.09
C ASN A 192 -2.65 -5.47 -1.23
N ILE A 193 -3.97 -5.54 -1.07
CA ILE A 193 -4.63 -6.49 -0.15
C ILE A 193 -4.55 -7.94 -0.62
N ASN A 194 -4.27 -8.17 -1.90
CA ASN A 194 -4.09 -9.52 -2.44
C ASN A 194 -2.67 -10.04 -2.22
N LEU A 195 -1.74 -9.17 -1.79
CA LEU A 195 -0.32 -9.48 -1.63
C LEU A 195 0.15 -9.51 -0.16
N GLY A 196 -0.69 -9.11 0.81
CA GLY A 196 -0.40 -9.21 2.26
C GLY A 196 -1.66 -9.43 3.12
N LYS A 197 -1.60 -10.06 4.31
CA LYS A 197 -0.50 -10.67 5.09
C LYS A 197 -0.64 -12.20 5.15
N LYS A 198 0.38 -12.95 4.69
CA LYS A 198 0.76 -14.24 5.30
C LYS A 198 2.06 -14.01 6.03
N THR A 199 1.98 -13.61 7.29
CA THR A 199 3.12 -13.70 8.22
C THR A 199 2.73 -14.81 9.17
N ASP A 200 3.51 -15.89 9.19
CA ASP A 200 3.27 -17.08 10.00
C ASP A 200 2.71 -16.73 11.38
N THR A 201 1.45 -17.10 11.62
CA THR A 201 0.80 -17.04 12.93
C THR A 201 1.56 -17.84 14.00
N GLU A 202 2.53 -18.66 13.60
CA GLU A 202 3.36 -19.49 14.49
C GLU A 202 4.55 -18.76 15.15
N LYS A 203 4.94 -17.56 14.70
CA LYS A 203 6.11 -16.85 15.28
C LYS A 203 5.82 -15.63 16.15
N LEU A 204 4.55 -15.29 16.36
CA LEU A 204 4.14 -14.17 17.22
C LEU A 204 3.66 -14.61 18.63
N LEU A 205 3.82 -15.88 18.98
CA LEU A 205 3.52 -16.42 20.33
C LEU A 205 4.78 -16.65 21.19
N GLU A 206 5.96 -16.21 20.74
CA GLU A 206 7.19 -16.31 21.52
C GLU A 206 7.79 -14.92 21.81
N PHE A 207 7.06 -14.02 22.46
CA PHE A 207 7.62 -12.92 23.27
C PHE A 207 6.64 -12.47 24.35
#